data_AF-A0A7Y4ZDD8-F1
#
_entry.id   AF-A0A7Y4ZDD8-F1
#
_cell.length_a   1.000
_cell.length_b   1.000
_cell.length_c   1.000
_cell.angle_alpha   90.00
_cell.angle_beta   90.00
_cell.angle_gamma   90.00
#
_symmetry.space_group_name_H-M   'P 1'
#
loop_
_entity.id
_entity.type
_entity.pdbx_description
1 polymer ?
#
loop_
_entity_poly.entity_id
_entity_poly.type
_entity_poly.pdbx_seq_one_letter_code
_entity_poly.pdbx_strand_id
1 'polypeptide(L)'
;MKHEEFLIGEDFLCGGNRWRCTDIGTRVIVAISLGIHEIALAALDDKNPGLPNIQYKTTDDPSWFNGPPYAIAEHVFDEDSIDSCSRAP
;
A
#
# COMPACT_ATOMS: atom_id res chain seq x y z
N MET A 1 13.50 -11.99 2.49
CA MET A 1 13.11 -12.95 1.44
C MET A 1 14.01 -12.68 0.26
N LYS A 2 14.42 -13.69 -0.49
CA LYS A 2 15.18 -13.47 -1.73
C LYS A 2 14.25 -12.96 -2.82
N HIS A 3 14.81 -12.18 -3.74
CA HIS A 3 14.09 -11.60 -4.90
C HIS A 3 13.27 -12.64 -5.69
N GLU A 4 13.86 -13.81 -5.94
CA GLU A 4 13.24 -14.93 -6.69
C GLU A 4 12.09 -15.63 -5.95
N GLU A 5 11.89 -15.36 -4.65
CA GLU A 5 10.84 -15.98 -3.84
C GLU A 5 9.53 -15.17 -3.84
N PHE A 6 9.55 -13.95 -4.39
CA PHE A 6 8.34 -13.13 -4.50
C PHE A 6 7.46 -13.62 -5.65
N LEU A 7 6.14 -13.48 -5.47
CA LEU A 7 5.13 -13.82 -6.45
C LEU A 7 4.07 -12.72 -6.46
N ILE A 8 3.66 -12.27 -7.64
CA ILE A 8 2.60 -11.28 -7.79
C ILE A 8 1.30 -11.86 -7.20
N GLY A 9 0.64 -11.07 -6.36
CA GLY A 9 -0.58 -11.44 -5.65
C GLY A 9 -0.34 -12.10 -4.29
N GLU A 10 0.87 -12.55 -3.98
CA GLU A 10 1.20 -13.12 -2.67
C GLU A 10 1.50 -12.03 -1.63
N ASP A 11 1.19 -12.38 -0.38
CA ASP A 11 1.41 -11.50 0.76
C ASP A 11 2.75 -11.80 1.44
N PHE A 12 3.44 -10.77 1.91
CA PHE A 12 4.67 -10.88 2.68
C PHE A 12 4.67 -9.88 3.85
N LEU A 13 5.54 -10.12 4.83
CA LEU A 13 5.74 -9.24 5.97
C LEU A 13 7.03 -8.44 5.76
N CYS A 14 6.98 -7.14 5.99
CA CYS A 14 8.17 -6.30 5.97
C CYS A 14 7.99 -5.05 6.84
N GLY A 15 8.99 -4.75 7.68
CA GLY A 15 8.93 -3.60 8.60
C GLY A 15 7.75 -3.65 9.59
N GLY A 16 7.28 -4.84 9.95
CA GLY A 16 6.12 -5.03 10.83
C GLY A 16 4.76 -4.89 10.15
N ASN A 17 4.71 -4.59 8.85
CA ASN A 17 3.48 -4.46 8.07
C ASN A 17 3.30 -5.65 7.12
N ARG A 18 2.05 -5.93 6.75
CA ARG A 18 1.71 -6.90 5.70
C ARG A 18 1.57 -6.19 4.37
N TRP A 19 2.17 -6.75 3.33
CA TRP A 19 2.24 -6.20 1.99
C TRP A 19 1.76 -7.24 0.99
N ARG A 20 1.17 -6.80 -0.13
CA ARG A 20 0.87 -7.65 -1.29
C ARG A 20 1.74 -7.25 -2.45
N CYS A 21 2.50 -8.19 -3.00
CA CYS A 21 3.32 -7.94 -4.18
C CYS A 21 2.42 -7.68 -5.39
N THR A 22 2.65 -6.56 -6.08
CA THR A 22 1.90 -6.15 -7.28
C THR A 22 2.77 -6.21 -8.54
N ASP A 23 4.09 -6.08 -8.42
CA ASP A 23 5.04 -6.28 -9.51
C ASP A 23 6.41 -6.78 -9.02
N ILE A 24 7.13 -7.45 -9.92
CA ILE A 24 8.50 -7.96 -9.68
C ILE A 24 9.41 -7.40 -10.77
N GLY A 25 10.16 -6.36 -10.43
CA GLY A 25 11.20 -5.81 -11.29
C GLY A 25 12.48 -6.64 -11.22
N THR A 26 13.49 -6.34 -12.05
CA THR A 26 14.76 -7.09 -12.03
C THR A 26 15.56 -6.92 -10.73
N ARG A 27 15.36 -5.81 -10.01
CA ARG A 27 16.10 -5.48 -8.77
C ARG A 27 15.20 -5.03 -7.61
N VAL A 28 13.91 -4.93 -7.86
CA VAL A 28 12.96 -4.33 -6.93
C VAL A 28 11.69 -5.16 -6.87
N ILE A 29 10.99 -5.05 -5.75
CA ILE A 29 9.63 -5.56 -5.58
C ILE A 29 8.71 -4.38 -5.39
N VAL A 30 7.60 -4.35 -6.12
CA VAL A 30 6.55 -3.33 -5.93
C VAL A 30 5.39 -3.98 -5.19
N ALA A 31 4.85 -3.29 -4.18
CA ALA A 31 3.78 -3.83 -3.35
C ALA A 31 2.86 -2.75 -2.78
N ILE A 32 1.63 -3.13 -2.45
CA ILE A 32 0.68 -2.32 -1.69
C ILE A 32 0.64 -2.77 -0.24
N SER A 33 0.48 -1.82 0.69
CA SER A 33 0.25 -2.14 2.10
C SER A 33 -1.16 -2.69 2.29
N LEU A 34 -1.29 -3.73 3.12
CA LEU A 34 -2.59 -4.27 3.55
C LEU A 34 -2.97 -3.81 4.97
N GLY A 35 -2.23 -2.86 5.53
CA GLY A 35 -2.51 -2.27 6.83
C GLY A 35 -3.71 -1.32 6.83
N ILE A 36 -3.96 -0.72 7.99
CA ILE A 36 -4.94 0.37 8.12
C ILE A 36 -4.38 1.61 7.43
N HIS A 37 -5.18 2.24 6.57
CA HIS A 37 -4.79 3.45 5.83
C HIS A 37 -5.47 4.67 6.42
N GLU A 38 -4.71 5.74 6.66
CA GLU A 38 -5.26 7.06 6.94
C GLU A 38 -5.56 7.80 5.64
N ILE A 39 -6.78 8.32 5.51
CA ILE A 39 -7.29 8.99 4.32
C ILE A 39 -7.77 10.38 4.69
N ALA A 40 -7.56 11.33 3.77
CA ALA A 40 -8.03 12.69 3.90
C ALA A 40 -9.29 12.88 3.03
N LEU A 41 -10.43 13.09 3.67
CA LEU A 41 -11.70 13.38 3.01
C LEU A 41 -11.86 14.89 2.92
N ALA A 42 -11.87 15.42 1.70
CA ALA A 42 -12.16 16.82 1.44
C ALA A 42 -13.67 16.99 1.20
N ALA A 43 -14.36 17.62 2.14
CA ALA A 43 -15.73 18.08 1.95
C ALA A 43 -15.73 19.55 1.54
N LEU A 44 -16.51 19.90 0.52
CA LEU A 44 -16.79 21.30 0.22
C LEU A 44 -17.59 21.89 1.37
N ASP A 45 -17.13 23.02 1.90
CA ASP A 45 -17.90 23.80 2.86
C ASP A 45 -18.74 24.83 2.10
N ASP A 46 -20.07 24.65 2.10
CA ASP A 46 -21.02 25.59 1.49
C ASP A 46 -20.84 27.03 2.02
N LYS A 47 -20.27 27.18 3.23
CA LYS A 47 -19.99 28.49 3.85
C LYS A 47 -18.62 29.06 3.50
N ASN A 48 -17.67 28.22 3.10
CA ASN A 48 -16.28 28.61 2.79
C ASN A 48 -15.78 27.89 1.53
N PRO A 49 -16.28 28.27 0.34
CA PRO A 49 -15.97 27.57 -0.92
C PRO A 49 -14.48 27.58 -1.32
N GLY A 50 -13.64 28.39 -0.65
CA GLY A 50 -12.20 28.46 -0.92
C GLY A 50 -11.32 27.53 -0.06
N LEU A 51 -11.87 26.89 0.97
CA LEU A 51 -11.11 26.00 1.87
C LEU A 51 -11.91 24.72 2.13
N PRO A 52 -11.55 23.58 1.52
CA PRO A 52 -12.22 22.32 1.84
C PRO A 52 -11.97 21.95 3.30
N ASN A 53 -13.02 21.47 3.97
CA ASN A 53 -12.88 20.85 5.27
C ASN A 53 -12.22 19.48 5.07
N ILE A 54 -10.99 19.34 5.57
CA ILE A 54 -10.24 18.08 5.52
C ILE A 54 -10.49 17.30 6.81
N GLN A 55 -11.09 16.12 6.67
CA GLN A 55 -11.24 15.16 7.77
C GLN A 55 -10.34 13.96 7.53
N TYR A 56 -9.58 13.57 8.54
CA TYR A 56 -8.77 12.36 8.52
C TYR A 56 -9.59 11.20 9.08
N LYS A 57 -9.62 10.09 8.35
CA LYS A 57 -10.28 8.85 8.76
C LYS A 57 -9.39 7.66 8.45
N THR A 58 -9.46 6.61 9.26
CA THR A 58 -8.87 5.32 8.92
C THR A 58 -9.84 4.43 8.14
N THR A 59 -9.34 3.73 7.12
CA THR A 59 -10.10 2.76 6.33
C THR A 59 -9.35 1.44 6.19
N ASP A 60 -10.10 0.34 6.21
CA ASP A 60 -9.68 -1.03 5.95
C ASP A 60 -10.50 -1.65 4.80
N ASP A 61 -11.14 -0.81 3.98
CA ASP A 61 -12.00 -1.23 2.88
C ASP A 61 -11.24 -2.14 1.88
N PRO A 62 -11.61 -3.43 1.78
CA PRO A 62 -10.88 -4.38 0.95
C PRO A 62 -10.96 -4.06 -0.54
N SER A 63 -11.93 -3.25 -0.98
CA SER A 63 -12.03 -2.83 -2.37
C SER A 63 -10.85 -1.96 -2.83
N TRP A 64 -10.11 -1.36 -1.89
CA TRP A 64 -8.92 -0.54 -2.16
C TRP A 64 -7.74 -1.36 -2.69
N PHE A 65 -7.75 -2.66 -2.44
CA PHE A 65 -6.76 -3.62 -2.94
C PHE A 65 -7.13 -4.20 -4.31
N ASN A 66 -8.26 -3.81 -4.90
CA ASN A 66 -8.63 -4.21 -6.25
C ASN A 66 -7.99 -3.25 -7.26
N GLY A 67 -7.25 -3.79 -8.22
CA GLY A 67 -6.59 -3.02 -9.27
C GLY A 67 -6.19 -3.91 -10.46
N PRO A 68 -5.46 -3.34 -11.44
CA PRO A 68 -5.06 -1.93 -11.55
C PRO A 68 -6.19 -0.98 -12.01
N PRO A 69 -6.17 0.32 -11.62
CA PRO A 69 -5.32 0.93 -10.59
C PRO A 69 -5.85 0.63 -9.18
N TYR A 70 -4.95 0.43 -8.22
CA TYR A 70 -5.30 0.31 -6.79
C TYR A 70 -5.69 1.68 -6.23
N ALA A 71 -6.51 1.69 -5.18
CA ALA A 71 -6.83 2.95 -4.46
C ALA A 71 -5.71 3.39 -3.50
N ILE A 72 -4.71 2.52 -3.30
CA ILE A 72 -3.56 2.74 -2.41
C ILE A 72 -2.30 2.91 -3.25
N ALA A 73 -1.38 3.75 -2.78
CA ALA A 73 -0.09 3.94 -3.39
C ALA A 73 0.78 2.69 -3.28
N GLU A 74 1.42 2.33 -4.38
CA GLU A 74 2.44 1.28 -4.40
C GLU A 74 3.75 1.77 -3.77
N HIS A 75 4.45 0.86 -3.11
CA HIS A 75 5.77 1.06 -2.53
C HIS A 75 6.80 0.21 -3.26
N VAL A 76 7.98 0.77 -3.48
CA VAL A 76 9.10 0.09 -4.15
C VAL A 76 10.11 -0.34 -3.09
N PHE A 77 10.28 -1.65 -2.94
CA PHE A 77 11.30 -2.28 -2.11
C PHE A 77 12.54 -2.52 -2.97
N ASP A 78 13.65 -1.91 -2.59
CA ASP A 78 14.96 -2.19 -3.18
C ASP A 78 15.60 -3.47 -2.62
N GLU A 79 16.80 -3.79 -3.10
CA GLU A 79 17.55 -5.00 -2.73
C GLU A 79 17.85 -5.10 -1.22
N ASP A 80 18.14 -3.98 -0.57
CA ASP A 80 18.40 -3.95 0.88
C ASP A 80 17.10 -4.09 1.68
N SER A 81 15.99 -3.54 1.15
CA SER A 81 14.68 -3.59 1.81
C SER A 81 14.11 -5.01 1.85
N ILE A 82 14.24 -5.77 0.75
CA ILE A 82 13.67 -7.13 0.65
C ILE A 82 14.36 -8.16 1.55
N ASP A 83 15.62 -7.92 1.92
CA ASP A 83 16.39 -8.78 2.82
C ASP A 83 15.77 -8.85 4.22
N SER A 84 15.10 -7.78 4.66
CA SER A 84 14.41 -7.71 5.95
C SER A 84 12.99 -8.29 5.92
N CYS A 85 12.49 -8.71 4.76
CA CYS A 85 11.13 -9.22 4.62
C CYS A 85 11.04 -10.74 4.89
N SER A 86 9.85 -11.24 5.25
CA SER A 86 9.58 -12.66 5.46
C SER A 86 8.24 -13.08 4.84
N ARG A 87 8.08 -14.38 4.57
CA ARG A 87 6.84 -14.90 3.99
C ARG A 87 5.70 -14.72 4.99
N ALA A 88 4.54 -14.24 4.53
CA ALA A 88 3.37 -14.17 5.39
C ALA A 88 2.91 -15.59 5.80
N PRO A 89 2.31 -15.76 6.99
CA PRO A 89 1.77 -17.04 7.46
C PRO A 89 0.67 -17.61 6.57
#